data_AF-A0A928Z5J6-F1
#
_entry.id   AF-A0A928Z5J6-F1
#
_cell.length_a   1.000
_cell.length_b   1.000
_cell.length_c   1.000
_cell.angle_alpha   90.00
_cell.angle_beta   90.00
_cell.angle_gamma   90.00
#
_symmetry.space_group_name_H-M   'P 1'
#
loop_
_entity.id
_entity.type
_entity.pdbx_description
1 polymer ?
#
loop_
_entity_poly.entity_id
_entity_poly.type
_entity_poly.pdbx_seq_one_letter_code
_entity_poly.pdbx_strand_id
1 'polypeptide(L)'
;MTPFCLTKKLTLLTLSIVGISQAVIQISKPAIAQVLVPDALNPEQRAPEKPSLRLYGGPRTRTPLVQWYLEELAVPYQYASLDIRAAEHRQPKFLAINPMGKVPAIVDGDFKLWESGAILLYLADKHGKMPESIEERSQINQWVIFANATLGPGLFRADRRDREMPRLLQPLNDILAQQPFILGTELSVADVAVGSYLYFAKILLPINLSDYPAVDAYLNRLAKRPAFQKTLGRRTP
;
A
#
# COMPACT_ATOMS: atom_id res chain seq x y z
N MET A 1 -5.83 56.89 6.93
CA MET A 1 -5.16 57.01 8.24
C MET A 1 -6.14 56.55 9.31
N THR A 2 -5.70 55.71 10.24
CA THR A 2 -6.45 55.20 11.41
C THR A 2 -6.23 56.14 12.63
N PRO A 3 -6.52 55.74 13.88
CA PRO A 3 -7.78 55.97 14.61
C PRO A 3 -7.55 56.78 15.92
N PHE A 4 -8.55 56.88 16.83
CA PHE A 4 -8.52 57.11 18.32
C PHE A 4 -9.83 57.83 18.79
N CYS A 5 -10.32 57.83 20.05
CA CYS A 5 -10.10 57.00 21.25
C CYS A 5 -11.21 57.21 22.33
N LEU A 6 -11.42 56.19 23.18
CA LEU A 6 -11.76 56.18 24.63
C LEU A 6 -12.64 57.27 25.36
N THR A 7 -13.72 56.76 26.00
CA THR A 7 -14.11 56.88 27.45
C THR A 7 -14.87 58.08 28.08
N LYS A 8 -15.57 57.72 29.19
CA LYS A 8 -16.10 58.49 30.35
C LYS A 8 -17.59 58.89 30.27
N LYS A 9 -18.38 58.91 31.36
CA LYS A 9 -18.18 58.47 32.76
C LYS A 9 -19.54 58.18 33.46
N LEU A 10 -19.46 57.50 34.60
CA LEU A 10 -20.53 57.13 35.54
C LEU A 10 -21.22 58.34 36.24
N THR A 11 -22.51 58.23 36.62
CA THR A 11 -23.12 59.00 37.74
C THR A 11 -24.31 58.21 38.34
N LEU A 12 -24.47 58.25 39.67
CA LEU A 12 -25.51 57.54 40.46
C LEU A 12 -26.69 58.46 40.84
N LEU A 13 -27.84 57.86 41.22
CA LEU A 13 -28.84 58.21 42.28
C LEU A 13 -30.10 57.31 42.06
N THR A 14 -30.99 56.90 42.98
CA THR A 14 -31.01 56.62 44.45
C THR A 14 -32.33 55.87 44.80
N LEU A 15 -32.51 55.41 46.06
CA LEU A 15 -33.76 54.90 46.69
C LEU A 15 -34.24 53.49 46.21
N SER A 16 -34.85 52.60 47.03
CA SER A 16 -35.17 52.61 48.47
C SER A 16 -35.38 51.21 49.08
N ILE A 17 -34.83 50.99 50.29
CA ILE A 17 -35.36 50.36 51.53
C ILE A 17 -36.36 49.16 51.49
N VAL A 18 -36.17 48.23 52.47
CA VAL A 18 -37.05 47.13 52.94
C VAL A 18 -37.02 45.86 52.06
N GLY A 19 -36.79 44.63 52.55
CA GLY A 19 -36.50 44.13 53.90
C GLY A 19 -36.90 42.64 54.03
N ILE A 20 -36.62 42.02 55.19
CA ILE A 20 -37.14 40.71 55.66
C ILE A 20 -36.36 39.42 55.31
N SER A 21 -35.89 38.81 56.41
CA SER A 21 -35.61 37.38 56.70
C SER A 21 -34.42 36.64 56.06
N GLN A 22 -33.62 36.05 56.96
CA GLN A 22 -32.66 35.00 56.66
C GLN A 22 -33.39 33.67 56.39
N ALA A 23 -33.03 33.01 55.29
CA ALA A 23 -33.24 31.58 55.10
C ALA A 23 -31.97 31.00 54.46
N VAL A 24 -31.23 30.18 55.21
CA VAL A 24 -30.04 29.50 54.70
C VAL A 24 -30.48 28.37 53.80
N ILE A 25 -30.41 28.58 52.48
CA ILE A 25 -30.73 27.53 51.50
C ILE A 25 -29.55 26.55 51.45
N GLN A 26 -29.76 25.39 52.05
CA GLN A 26 -28.82 24.28 52.05
C GLN A 26 -28.90 23.56 50.69
N ILE A 27 -28.01 23.91 49.76
CA ILE A 27 -27.98 23.34 48.41
C ILE A 27 -27.45 21.89 48.47
N SER A 28 -28.36 20.93 48.45
CA SER A 28 -28.04 19.53 48.16
C SER A 28 -27.66 19.35 46.69
N LYS A 29 -26.51 18.71 46.44
CA LYS A 29 -26.08 18.36 45.07
C LYS A 29 -27.10 17.39 44.43
N PRO A 30 -27.46 17.56 43.15
CA PRO A 30 -28.22 16.55 42.44
C PRO A 30 -27.38 15.29 42.22
N ALA A 31 -28.00 14.12 42.35
CA ALA A 31 -27.36 12.84 42.06
C ALA A 31 -27.14 12.69 40.55
N ILE A 32 -25.88 12.55 40.13
CA ILE A 32 -25.55 12.20 38.75
C ILE A 32 -25.73 10.70 38.61
N ALA A 33 -26.67 10.28 37.75
CA ALA A 33 -26.83 8.88 37.39
C ALA A 33 -25.57 8.39 36.68
N GLN A 34 -24.92 7.36 37.22
CA GLN A 34 -23.75 6.75 36.61
C GLN A 34 -24.19 5.99 35.35
N VAL A 35 -23.78 6.49 34.18
CA VAL A 35 -23.86 5.73 32.94
C VAL A 35 -22.86 4.59 33.05
N LEU A 36 -23.35 3.35 33.03
CA LEU A 36 -22.53 2.14 32.97
C LEU A 36 -21.73 2.14 31.66
N VAL A 37 -20.41 2.35 31.77
CA VAL A 37 -19.47 2.09 30.69
C VAL A 37 -19.16 0.59 30.72
N PRO A 38 -19.48 -0.18 29.66
CA PRO A 38 -19.12 -1.60 29.62
C PRO A 38 -17.60 -1.78 29.55
N ASP A 39 -17.12 -2.85 30.19
CA ASP A 39 -15.72 -3.17 30.46
C ASP A 39 -14.70 -2.73 29.41
N ALA A 40 -13.78 -1.85 29.84
CA ALA A 40 -12.53 -1.61 29.14
C ALA A 40 -11.63 -2.86 29.26
N LEU A 41 -11.80 -3.80 28.31
CA LEU A 41 -10.96 -5.00 28.20
C LEU A 41 -9.47 -4.61 28.12
N ASN A 42 -8.65 -5.23 28.97
CA ASN A 42 -7.22 -4.96 29.07
C ASN A 42 -6.52 -5.15 27.70
N PRO A 43 -5.86 -4.14 27.12
CA PRO A 43 -5.20 -4.26 25.82
C PRO A 43 -4.12 -5.35 25.76
N GLU A 44 -3.53 -5.74 26.90
CA GLU A 44 -2.54 -6.82 26.98
C GLU A 44 -3.13 -8.23 26.81
N GLN A 45 -4.46 -8.39 26.84
CA GLN A 45 -5.14 -9.68 26.70
C GLN A 45 -5.65 -9.99 25.28
N ARG A 46 -5.39 -9.11 24.29
CA ARG A 46 -5.57 -9.49 22.89
C ARG A 46 -4.51 -10.52 22.51
N ALA A 47 -4.91 -11.79 22.40
CA ALA A 47 -4.16 -12.78 21.66
C ALA A 47 -3.80 -12.21 20.27
N PRO A 48 -2.58 -12.45 19.75
CA PRO A 48 -2.13 -11.82 18.51
C PRO A 48 -3.15 -12.11 17.39
N GLU A 49 -3.75 -11.03 16.89
CA GLU A 49 -4.81 -11.10 15.90
C GLU A 49 -4.25 -11.82 14.67
N LYS A 50 -4.78 -13.01 14.36
CA LYS A 50 -4.29 -13.83 13.25
C LYS A 50 -4.25 -12.94 12.00
N PRO A 51 -3.14 -12.89 11.23
CA PRO A 51 -3.02 -11.97 10.11
C PRO A 51 -4.25 -12.06 9.22
N SER A 52 -4.99 -10.96 9.11
CA SER A 52 -6.23 -10.89 8.31
C SER A 52 -5.93 -11.16 6.84
N LEU A 53 -4.74 -10.75 6.41
CA LEU A 53 -4.20 -10.93 5.08
C LEU A 53 -3.61 -12.32 4.85
N ARG A 54 -4.16 -13.02 3.86
CA ARG A 54 -3.64 -14.26 3.30
C ARG A 54 -3.34 -14.09 1.81
N LEU A 55 -2.11 -14.39 1.42
CA LEU A 55 -1.65 -14.38 0.03
C LEU A 55 -1.64 -15.81 -0.51
N TYR A 56 -2.38 -16.04 -1.58
CA TYR A 56 -2.38 -17.30 -2.33
C TYR A 56 -1.40 -17.22 -3.49
N GLY A 57 -0.57 -18.26 -3.61
CA GLY A 57 0.49 -18.30 -4.62
C GLY A 57 0.89 -19.71 -5.02
N GLY A 58 2.03 -19.82 -5.69
CA GLY A 58 2.63 -21.11 -6.05
C GLY A 58 4.02 -20.94 -6.67
N PRO A 59 4.82 -22.01 -6.74
CA PRO A 59 6.14 -21.98 -7.36
C PRO A 59 6.06 -21.62 -8.85
N ARG A 60 7.05 -20.86 -9.34
CA ARG A 60 7.16 -20.40 -10.75
C ARG A 60 5.96 -19.55 -11.27
N THR A 61 5.27 -18.86 -10.37
CA THR A 61 4.17 -17.92 -10.68
C THR A 61 4.62 -16.44 -10.64
N ARG A 62 3.72 -15.46 -10.70
CA ARG A 62 4.03 -14.04 -10.42
C ARG A 62 4.01 -13.66 -8.93
N THR A 63 3.57 -14.54 -8.05
CA THR A 63 3.32 -14.24 -6.61
C THR A 63 4.48 -13.56 -5.86
N PRO A 64 5.78 -13.89 -6.09
CA PRO A 64 6.87 -13.24 -5.35
C PRO A 64 6.98 -11.72 -5.50
N LEU A 65 6.38 -11.10 -6.54
CA LEU A 65 6.31 -9.64 -6.64
C LEU A 65 5.43 -9.02 -5.55
N VAL A 66 4.34 -9.71 -5.16
CA VAL A 66 3.47 -9.29 -4.06
C VAL A 66 4.14 -9.59 -2.72
N GLN A 67 4.83 -10.74 -2.60
CA GLN A 67 5.60 -11.04 -1.40
C GLN A 67 6.70 -10.01 -1.16
N TRP A 68 7.41 -9.60 -2.22
CA TRP A 68 8.42 -8.54 -2.11
C TRP A 68 7.81 -7.27 -1.52
N TYR A 69 6.65 -6.82 -2.01
CA TYR A 69 6.05 -5.61 -1.46
C TYR A 69 5.59 -5.76 -0.01
N LEU A 70 5.02 -6.90 0.36
CA LEU A 70 4.63 -7.18 1.75
C LEU A 70 5.83 -7.15 2.70
N GLU A 71 7.00 -7.64 2.26
CA GLU A 71 8.24 -7.56 3.04
C GLU A 71 8.83 -6.14 3.08
N GLU A 72 8.71 -5.33 2.01
CA GLU A 72 9.11 -3.91 2.01
C GLU A 72 8.23 -3.07 2.95
N LEU A 73 6.93 -3.39 3.02
CA LEU A 73 5.96 -2.75 3.91
C LEU A 73 5.95 -3.34 5.34
N ALA A 74 6.73 -4.39 5.59
CA ALA A 74 6.72 -5.17 6.84
C ALA A 74 5.32 -5.66 7.29
N VAL A 75 4.40 -5.91 6.34
CA VAL A 75 3.04 -6.35 6.63
C VAL A 75 3.02 -7.85 6.93
N PRO A 76 2.52 -8.31 8.10
CA PRO A 76 2.38 -9.72 8.40
C PRO A 76 1.29 -10.36 7.54
N TYR A 77 1.58 -11.51 6.91
CA TYR A 77 0.64 -12.24 6.07
C TYR A 77 0.78 -13.76 6.21
N GLN A 78 -0.30 -14.48 5.93
CA GLN A 78 -0.27 -15.94 5.78
C GLN A 78 -0.01 -16.30 4.32
N TYR A 79 1.00 -17.11 4.01
CA TYR A 79 1.23 -17.61 2.66
C TYR A 79 0.53 -18.96 2.45
N ALA A 80 -0.45 -18.99 1.54
CA ALA A 80 -1.13 -20.20 1.08
C ALA A 80 -0.55 -20.64 -0.27
N SER A 81 0.45 -21.54 -0.23
CA SER A 81 0.98 -22.14 -1.46
C SER A 81 0.00 -23.16 -2.03
N LEU A 82 -0.29 -23.05 -3.32
CA LEU A 82 -1.09 -23.97 -4.10
C LEU A 82 -0.19 -24.80 -5.02
N ASP A 83 -0.50 -26.09 -5.18
CA ASP A 83 0.08 -26.90 -6.24
C ASP A 83 -0.56 -26.54 -7.60
N ILE A 84 0.21 -25.81 -8.39
CA ILE A 84 -0.15 -25.41 -9.75
C ILE A 84 -0.16 -26.61 -10.73
N ARG A 85 0.68 -27.64 -10.50
CA ARG A 85 0.70 -28.86 -11.32
C ARG A 85 -0.51 -29.75 -11.04
N ALA A 86 -0.90 -29.90 -9.77
CA ALA A 86 -2.12 -30.61 -9.37
C ALA A 86 -3.43 -29.81 -9.60
N ALA A 87 -3.33 -28.66 -10.29
CA ALA A 87 -4.45 -27.79 -10.63
C ALA A 87 -5.28 -27.29 -9.42
N GLU A 88 -4.68 -27.13 -8.23
CA GLU A 88 -5.39 -26.62 -7.04
C GLU A 88 -6.00 -25.23 -7.27
N HIS A 89 -5.27 -24.39 -8.01
CA HIS A 89 -5.71 -23.08 -8.53
C HIS A 89 -6.90 -23.13 -9.52
N ARG A 90 -7.43 -24.33 -9.83
CA ARG A 90 -8.65 -24.56 -10.62
C ARG A 90 -9.77 -25.22 -9.81
N GLN A 91 -9.54 -25.55 -8.55
CA GLN A 91 -10.54 -26.22 -7.71
C GLN A 91 -11.58 -25.22 -7.19
N PRO A 92 -12.84 -25.64 -6.96
CA PRO A 92 -13.93 -24.73 -6.57
C PRO A 92 -13.61 -23.83 -5.38
N LYS A 93 -12.87 -24.36 -4.38
CA LYS A 93 -12.42 -23.61 -3.19
C LYS A 93 -11.57 -22.37 -3.52
N PHE A 94 -10.71 -22.45 -4.55
CA PHE A 94 -9.90 -21.32 -4.99
C PHE A 94 -10.62 -20.46 -6.04
N LEU A 95 -11.46 -21.06 -6.90
CA LEU A 95 -12.29 -20.29 -7.85
C LEU A 95 -13.27 -19.34 -7.14
N ALA A 96 -13.72 -19.69 -5.92
CA ALA A 96 -14.48 -18.81 -5.02
C ALA A 96 -13.68 -17.61 -4.44
N ILE A 97 -12.38 -17.48 -4.78
CA ILE A 97 -11.49 -16.34 -4.48
C ILE A 97 -11.09 -15.65 -5.78
N ASN A 98 -10.63 -16.41 -6.79
CA ASN A 98 -10.32 -15.89 -8.12
C ASN A 98 -10.98 -16.77 -9.21
N PRO A 99 -12.06 -16.32 -9.87
CA PRO A 99 -12.76 -17.08 -10.90
C PRO A 99 -11.91 -17.31 -12.17
N MET A 100 -10.86 -16.52 -12.40
CA MET A 100 -9.93 -16.74 -13.52
C MET A 100 -9.02 -17.97 -13.30
N GLY A 101 -8.97 -18.50 -12.07
CA GLY A 101 -8.06 -19.58 -11.68
C GLY A 101 -6.60 -19.22 -11.94
N LYS A 102 -6.14 -18.09 -11.39
CA LYS A 102 -4.76 -17.58 -11.49
C LYS A 102 -4.25 -17.11 -10.13
N VAL A 103 -2.93 -17.06 -9.98
CA VAL A 103 -2.25 -16.49 -8.80
C VAL A 103 -1.25 -15.41 -9.21
N PRO A 104 -0.99 -14.37 -8.38
CA PRO A 104 -1.46 -14.22 -7.00
C PRO A 104 -2.95 -13.86 -6.85
N ALA A 105 -3.48 -14.15 -5.66
CA ALA A 105 -4.75 -13.63 -5.14
C ALA A 105 -4.59 -13.39 -3.62
N ILE A 106 -5.33 -12.45 -3.05
CA ILE A 106 -5.36 -12.21 -1.60
C ILE A 106 -6.78 -12.37 -1.04
N VAL A 107 -6.83 -12.68 0.25
CA VAL A 107 -8.00 -12.53 1.11
C VAL A 107 -7.57 -11.67 2.29
N ASP A 108 -8.32 -10.61 2.61
CA ASP A 108 -8.06 -9.72 3.74
C ASP A 108 -9.37 -9.50 4.51
N GLY A 109 -9.55 -10.26 5.59
CA GLY A 109 -10.87 -10.47 6.18
C GLY A 109 -11.82 -11.12 5.16
N ASP A 110 -12.96 -10.48 4.89
CA ASP A 110 -13.92 -10.93 3.87
C ASP A 110 -13.59 -10.41 2.45
N PHE A 111 -12.70 -9.43 2.32
CA PHE A 111 -12.33 -8.86 1.03
C PHE A 111 -11.44 -9.81 0.22
N LYS A 112 -11.75 -9.97 -1.07
CA LYS A 112 -11.06 -10.87 -2.00
C LYS A 112 -10.57 -10.07 -3.20
N LEU A 113 -9.29 -10.21 -3.55
CA LEU A 113 -8.70 -9.47 -4.67
C LEU A 113 -7.72 -10.35 -5.46
N TRP A 114 -7.73 -10.19 -6.77
CA TRP A 114 -6.82 -10.82 -7.72
C TRP A 114 -6.35 -9.78 -8.75
N GLU A 115 -5.50 -10.21 -9.70
CA GLU A 115 -4.56 -9.37 -10.46
C GLU A 115 -3.43 -8.77 -9.62
N SER A 116 -2.19 -9.03 -10.05
CA SER A 116 -1.00 -8.67 -9.27
C SER A 116 -0.82 -7.16 -9.13
N GLY A 117 -1.18 -6.39 -10.16
CA GLY A 117 -1.13 -4.92 -10.13
C GLY A 117 -2.19 -4.32 -9.22
N ALA A 118 -3.42 -4.86 -9.23
CA ALA A 118 -4.48 -4.41 -8.33
C ALA A 118 -4.15 -4.72 -6.86
N ILE A 119 -3.58 -5.91 -6.58
CA ILE A 119 -3.09 -6.27 -5.25
C ILE A 119 -1.98 -5.31 -4.79
N LEU A 120 -1.02 -4.99 -5.67
CA LEU A 120 0.04 -4.03 -5.35
C LEU A 120 -0.53 -2.65 -4.98
N LEU A 121 -1.47 -2.11 -5.77
CA LEU A 121 -2.11 -0.82 -5.49
C LEU A 121 -2.94 -0.84 -4.19
N TYR A 122 -3.70 -1.92 -3.94
CA TYR A 122 -4.41 -2.10 -2.67
C TYR A 122 -3.49 -2.07 -1.45
N LEU A 123 -2.35 -2.76 -1.53
CA LEU A 123 -1.36 -2.76 -0.45
C LEU A 123 -0.68 -1.39 -0.30
N ALA A 124 -0.47 -0.66 -1.40
CA ALA A 124 0.09 0.68 -1.38
C ALA A 124 -0.87 1.68 -0.69
N ASP A 125 -2.16 1.63 -1.03
CA ASP A 125 -3.19 2.47 -0.42
C ASP A 125 -3.44 2.13 1.06
N LYS A 126 -3.39 0.84 1.42
CA LYS A 126 -3.73 0.38 2.79
C LYS A 126 -2.55 0.44 3.78
N HIS A 127 -1.33 0.23 3.30
CA HIS A 127 -0.15 0.04 4.15
C HIS A 127 1.10 0.81 3.69
N GLY A 128 1.09 1.38 2.49
CA GLY A 128 2.22 2.09 1.90
C GLY A 128 2.14 3.62 2.03
N LYS A 129 3.03 4.29 1.31
CA LYS A 129 3.00 5.74 1.11
C LYS A 129 2.35 6.03 -0.25
N MET A 130 1.04 6.21 -0.28
CA MET A 130 0.34 6.75 -1.45
C MET A 130 0.09 8.26 -1.24
N PRO A 131 0.37 9.12 -2.24
CA PRO A 131 0.09 10.55 -2.15
C PRO A 131 -1.43 10.81 -2.12
N GLU A 132 -1.84 11.99 -1.66
CA GLU A 132 -3.25 12.39 -1.67
C GLU A 132 -3.68 12.96 -3.04
N SER A 133 -2.76 13.58 -3.79
CA SER A 133 -3.02 14.13 -5.13
C SER A 133 -3.48 13.03 -6.10
N ILE A 134 -4.58 13.30 -6.82
CA ILE A 134 -5.11 12.41 -7.85
C ILE A 134 -4.10 12.27 -9.00
N GLU A 135 -3.39 13.34 -9.33
CA GLU A 135 -2.36 13.40 -10.37
C GLU A 135 -1.16 12.50 -10.00
N GLU A 136 -0.61 12.63 -8.79
CA GLU A 136 0.51 11.82 -8.32
C GLU A 136 0.13 10.34 -8.18
N ARG A 137 -1.06 10.03 -7.63
CA ARG A 137 -1.59 8.65 -7.60
C ARG A 137 -1.77 8.09 -9.01
N SER A 138 -2.21 8.92 -9.96
CA SER A 138 -2.40 8.50 -11.36
C SER A 138 -1.07 8.16 -12.03
N GLN A 139 0.02 8.87 -11.71
CA GLN A 139 1.37 8.51 -12.20
C GLN A 139 1.85 7.17 -11.63
N ILE A 140 1.61 6.89 -10.35
CA ILE A 140 1.88 5.57 -9.75
C ILE A 140 1.07 4.47 -10.45
N ASN A 141 -0.24 4.68 -10.61
CA ASN A 141 -1.15 3.76 -11.27
C ASN A 141 -0.73 3.50 -12.73
N GLN A 142 -0.32 4.53 -13.46
CA GLN A 142 0.20 4.43 -14.83
C GLN A 142 1.35 3.43 -14.92
N TRP A 143 2.34 3.49 -14.02
CA TRP A 143 3.48 2.58 -14.06
C TRP A 143 3.14 1.14 -13.66
N VAL A 144 2.23 0.94 -12.70
CA VAL A 144 1.74 -0.41 -12.36
C VAL A 144 0.94 -1.01 -13.52
N ILE A 145 0.08 -0.23 -14.16
CA ILE A 145 -0.68 -0.66 -15.35
C ILE A 145 0.27 -0.91 -16.53
N PHE A 146 1.27 -0.05 -16.77
CA PHE A 146 2.31 -0.24 -17.78
C PHE A 146 3.06 -1.56 -17.58
N ALA A 147 3.45 -1.90 -16.35
CA ALA A 147 4.11 -3.17 -16.05
C ALA A 147 3.27 -4.38 -16.48
N ASN A 148 1.97 -4.36 -16.17
CA ASN A 148 1.03 -5.45 -16.47
C ASN A 148 0.56 -5.50 -17.93
N ALA A 149 0.27 -4.36 -18.56
CA ALA A 149 -0.40 -4.28 -19.87
C ALA A 149 0.55 -4.00 -21.05
N THR A 150 1.73 -3.42 -20.79
CA THR A 150 2.66 -2.98 -21.84
C THR A 150 4.00 -3.72 -21.74
N LEU A 151 4.69 -3.60 -20.61
CA LEU A 151 6.01 -4.22 -20.39
C LEU A 151 5.93 -5.74 -20.38
N GLY A 152 4.97 -6.32 -19.64
CA GLY A 152 4.75 -7.76 -19.58
C GLY A 152 4.48 -8.38 -20.95
N PRO A 153 3.46 -7.92 -21.71
CA PRO A 153 3.21 -8.41 -23.05
C PRO A 153 4.32 -8.10 -24.06
N GLY A 154 5.07 -7.01 -23.88
CA GLY A 154 6.22 -6.68 -24.71
C GLY A 154 7.40 -7.64 -24.53
N LEU A 155 7.81 -7.92 -23.28
CA LEU A 155 8.99 -8.75 -23.00
C LEU A 155 8.72 -10.25 -23.10
N PHE A 156 7.57 -10.74 -22.59
CA PHE A 156 7.32 -12.19 -22.45
C PHE A 156 6.69 -12.83 -23.69
N ARG A 157 6.35 -12.06 -24.73
CA ARG A 157 5.85 -12.58 -26.00
C ARG A 157 6.99 -12.70 -27.02
N ALA A 158 7.41 -13.92 -27.31
CA ALA A 158 8.51 -14.17 -28.25
C ALA A 158 8.24 -13.60 -29.66
N ASP A 159 6.98 -13.55 -30.11
CA ASP A 159 6.56 -12.96 -31.40
C ASP A 159 6.70 -11.43 -31.47
N ARG A 160 7.02 -10.76 -30.35
CA ARG A 160 7.06 -9.29 -30.23
C ARG A 160 8.33 -8.76 -29.58
N ARG A 161 8.92 -9.50 -28.65
CA ARG A 161 10.01 -9.06 -27.77
C ARG A 161 11.12 -8.33 -28.51
N ASP A 162 11.65 -8.90 -29.59
CA ASP A 162 12.83 -8.34 -30.23
C ASP A 162 12.55 -6.96 -30.88
N ARG A 163 11.28 -6.66 -31.22
CA ARG A 163 10.81 -5.35 -31.70
C ARG A 163 10.43 -4.40 -30.56
N GLU A 164 9.77 -4.90 -29.53
CA GLU A 164 9.25 -4.05 -28.44
C GLU A 164 10.29 -3.75 -27.37
N MET A 165 11.24 -4.66 -27.10
CA MET A 165 12.22 -4.52 -26.02
C MET A 165 13.04 -3.23 -26.14
N PRO A 166 13.58 -2.81 -27.31
CA PRO A 166 14.27 -1.53 -27.41
C PRO A 166 13.37 -0.31 -27.14
N ARG A 167 12.11 -0.38 -27.59
CA ARG A 167 11.10 0.68 -27.40
C ARG A 167 10.65 0.81 -25.94
N LEU A 168 10.79 -0.25 -25.15
CA LEU A 168 10.43 -0.29 -23.74
C LEU A 168 11.62 0.03 -22.83
N LEU A 169 12.80 -0.49 -23.17
CA LEU A 169 13.99 -0.36 -22.32
C LEU A 169 14.75 0.94 -22.54
N GLN A 170 14.76 1.53 -23.75
CA GLN A 170 15.42 2.82 -23.96
C GLN A 170 14.79 3.94 -23.10
N PRO A 171 13.46 4.17 -23.09
CA PRO A 171 12.88 5.23 -22.26
C PRO A 171 13.04 4.94 -20.76
N LEU A 172 12.97 3.68 -20.33
CA LEU A 172 13.25 3.30 -18.95
C LEU A 172 14.70 3.57 -18.56
N ASN A 173 15.66 3.32 -19.47
CA ASN A 173 17.07 3.63 -19.27
C ASN A 173 17.30 5.14 -19.13
N ASP A 174 16.65 5.95 -19.99
CA ASP A 174 16.81 7.41 -19.99
C ASP A 174 16.22 8.05 -18.72
N ILE A 175 15.13 7.49 -18.18
CA ILE A 175 14.59 7.85 -16.86
C ILE A 175 15.57 7.44 -15.75
N LEU A 176 15.97 6.17 -15.70
CA LEU A 176 16.80 5.61 -14.63
C LEU A 176 18.26 6.10 -14.64
N ALA A 177 18.71 6.75 -15.71
CA ALA A 177 19.97 7.48 -15.78
C ALA A 177 19.95 8.77 -14.94
N GLN A 178 18.76 9.35 -14.74
CA GLN A 178 18.57 10.63 -14.03
C GLN A 178 18.16 10.44 -12.55
N GLN A 179 17.57 9.29 -12.20
CA GLN A 179 16.97 9.05 -10.87
C GLN A 179 17.06 7.58 -10.45
N PRO A 180 17.16 7.27 -9.14
CA PRO A 180 17.37 5.91 -8.66
C PRO A 180 16.12 5.00 -8.69
N PHE A 181 14.93 5.56 -8.85
CA PHE A 181 13.66 4.84 -8.91
C PHE A 181 12.74 5.43 -9.99
N ILE A 182 11.67 4.72 -10.36
CA ILE A 182 10.79 5.07 -11.50
C ILE A 182 10.10 6.44 -11.32
N LEU A 183 9.83 6.86 -10.07
CA LEU A 183 9.19 8.13 -9.73
C LEU A 183 10.05 9.04 -8.83
N GLY A 184 11.37 8.87 -8.85
CA GLY A 184 12.31 9.79 -8.20
C GLY A 184 13.29 9.10 -7.25
N THR A 185 13.37 9.57 -6.01
CA THR A 185 14.42 9.22 -5.04
C THR A 185 14.03 8.11 -4.04
N GLU A 186 12.75 7.84 -3.84
CA GLU A 186 12.26 6.76 -2.97
C GLU A 186 11.72 5.57 -3.77
N LEU A 187 11.80 4.36 -3.19
CA LEU A 187 11.15 3.16 -3.74
C LEU A 187 9.63 3.31 -3.63
N SER A 188 8.94 3.12 -4.75
CA SER A 188 7.47 3.13 -4.81
C SER A 188 6.89 1.77 -5.20
N VAL A 189 5.57 1.63 -5.17
CA VAL A 189 4.87 0.45 -5.72
C VAL A 189 5.05 0.32 -7.25
N ALA A 190 5.30 1.42 -7.95
CA ALA A 190 5.65 1.41 -9.37
C ALA A 190 6.97 0.67 -9.62
N ASP A 191 7.96 0.84 -8.74
CA ASP A 191 9.23 0.12 -8.80
C ASP A 191 9.06 -1.37 -8.52
N VAL A 192 8.17 -1.72 -7.59
CA VAL A 192 7.86 -3.13 -7.35
C VAL A 192 7.24 -3.78 -8.58
N ALA A 193 6.30 -3.09 -9.23
CA ALA A 193 5.68 -3.58 -10.47
C ALA A 193 6.71 -3.69 -11.61
N VAL A 194 7.32 -2.57 -12.02
CA VAL A 194 8.25 -2.51 -13.17
C VAL A 194 9.50 -3.37 -12.92
N GLY A 195 10.15 -3.20 -11.76
CA GLY A 195 11.36 -3.93 -11.38
C GLY A 195 11.15 -5.44 -11.32
N SER A 196 9.99 -5.93 -10.86
CA SER A 196 9.70 -7.37 -10.86
C SER A 196 9.56 -7.95 -12.27
N TYR A 197 8.89 -7.25 -13.19
CA TYR A 197 8.75 -7.71 -14.57
C TYR A 197 10.10 -7.70 -15.31
N LEU A 198 10.92 -6.66 -15.10
CA LEU A 198 12.28 -6.58 -15.62
C LEU A 198 13.18 -7.69 -15.05
N TYR A 199 13.13 -7.94 -13.75
CA TYR A 199 13.90 -9.02 -13.11
C TYR A 199 13.47 -10.40 -13.60
N PHE A 200 12.16 -10.67 -13.69
CA PHE A 200 11.66 -11.92 -14.28
C PHE A 200 12.11 -12.07 -15.73
N ALA A 201 12.18 -10.99 -16.52
CA ALA A 201 12.68 -11.06 -17.87
C ALA A 201 14.18 -11.41 -17.89
N LYS A 202 14.98 -10.76 -17.03
CA LYS A 202 16.44 -11.00 -16.89
C LYS A 202 16.78 -12.44 -16.51
N ILE A 203 15.98 -13.11 -15.68
CA ILE A 203 16.28 -14.49 -15.23
C ILE A 203 15.59 -15.59 -16.06
N LEU A 204 14.50 -15.29 -16.79
CA LEU A 204 13.72 -16.30 -17.54
C LEU A 204 13.90 -16.23 -19.06
N LEU A 205 14.47 -15.15 -19.60
CA LEU A 205 14.58 -14.91 -21.03
C LEU A 205 16.05 -14.64 -21.41
N PRO A 206 16.48 -14.99 -22.64
CA PRO A 206 17.82 -14.69 -23.15
C PRO A 206 17.92 -13.22 -23.57
N ILE A 207 17.79 -12.29 -22.63
CA ILE A 207 17.90 -10.85 -22.87
C ILE A 207 19.25 -10.32 -22.40
N ASN A 208 19.84 -9.42 -23.19
CA ASN A 208 21.00 -8.64 -22.77
C ASN A 208 20.57 -7.24 -22.31
N LEU A 209 21.21 -6.72 -21.27
CA LEU A 209 21.00 -5.36 -20.75
C LEU A 209 22.24 -4.46 -20.91
N SER A 210 23.29 -4.90 -21.63
CA SER A 210 24.48 -4.06 -21.90
C SER A 210 24.14 -2.71 -22.53
N ASP A 211 23.13 -2.66 -23.41
CA ASP A 211 22.67 -1.44 -24.07
C ASP A 211 21.81 -0.54 -23.16
N TYR A 212 21.42 -1.05 -21.98
CA TYR A 212 20.56 -0.38 -21.00
C TYR A 212 21.22 -0.34 -19.61
N PRO A 213 22.41 0.28 -19.46
CA PRO A 213 23.21 0.22 -18.23
C PRO A 213 22.50 0.81 -17.01
N ALA A 214 21.63 1.80 -17.18
CA ALA A 214 20.86 2.35 -16.06
C ALA A 214 19.74 1.40 -15.59
N VAL A 215 19.15 0.62 -16.50
CA VAL A 215 18.20 -0.45 -16.18
C VAL A 215 18.91 -1.58 -15.43
N ASP A 216 20.11 -1.98 -15.84
CA ASP A 216 20.87 -3.00 -15.11
C ASP A 216 21.31 -2.51 -13.72
N ALA A 217 21.82 -1.28 -13.62
CA ALA A 217 22.16 -0.65 -12.35
C ALA A 217 20.95 -0.54 -11.41
N TYR A 218 19.77 -0.23 -11.94
CA TYR A 218 18.51 -0.24 -11.21
C TYR A 218 18.14 -1.63 -10.70
N LEU A 219 18.19 -2.67 -11.54
CA LEU A 219 17.93 -4.04 -11.09
C LEU A 219 18.93 -4.51 -10.02
N ASN A 220 20.21 -4.15 -10.17
CA ASN A 220 21.23 -4.44 -9.17
C ASN A 220 21.04 -3.66 -7.86
N ARG A 221 20.41 -2.47 -7.91
CA ARG A 221 19.98 -1.69 -6.72
C ARG A 221 18.81 -2.38 -6.01
N LEU A 222 17.80 -2.84 -6.75
CA LEU A 222 16.66 -3.58 -6.20
C LEU A 222 17.09 -4.93 -5.59
N ALA A 223 17.96 -5.68 -6.27
CA ALA A 223 18.44 -7.00 -5.83
C ALA A 223 19.27 -6.96 -4.52
N LYS A 224 19.75 -5.79 -4.11
CA LYS A 224 20.45 -5.58 -2.83
C LYS A 224 19.49 -5.35 -1.65
N ARG A 225 18.19 -5.19 -1.89
CA ARG A 225 17.21 -4.93 -0.82
C ARG A 225 16.89 -6.22 -0.03
N PRO A 226 16.90 -6.22 1.31
CA PRO A 226 16.63 -7.44 2.09
C PRO A 226 15.28 -8.10 1.79
N ALA A 227 14.23 -7.30 1.61
CA ALA A 227 12.90 -7.78 1.24
C ALA A 227 12.89 -8.49 -0.13
N PHE A 228 13.63 -7.96 -1.10
CA PHE A 228 13.80 -8.59 -2.42
C PHE A 228 14.52 -9.94 -2.29
N GLN A 229 15.64 -9.97 -1.55
CA GLN A 229 16.45 -11.18 -1.34
C GLN A 229 15.69 -12.31 -0.63
N LYS A 230 14.78 -11.96 0.30
CA LYS A 230 13.88 -12.93 0.94
C LYS A 230 12.82 -13.53 0.00
N THR A 231 12.55 -12.90 -1.15
CA THR A 231 11.37 -13.19 -1.97
C THR A 231 11.74 -13.46 -3.43
N LEU A 232 11.80 -12.42 -4.28
CA LEU A 232 12.16 -12.52 -5.69
C LEU A 232 13.56 -13.10 -5.89
N GLY A 233 14.54 -12.61 -5.12
CA GLY A 233 15.94 -13.02 -5.19
C GLY A 233 16.21 -14.47 -4.79
N ARG A 234 15.22 -15.19 -4.22
CA ARG A 234 15.33 -16.64 -3.99
C ARG A 234 15.11 -17.47 -5.26
N ARG A 235 14.74 -16.86 -6.39
CA ARG A 235 14.65 -17.55 -7.67
C ARG A 235 16.03 -17.68 -8.30
N THR A 236 16.62 -18.85 -8.11
CA THR A 236 17.66 -19.35 -9.01
C THR A 236 17.08 -19.47 -10.44
N PRO A 237 17.84 -19.12 -11.49
CA PRO A 237 17.47 -19.39 -12.89
C PRO A 237 17.13 -20.87 -13.15
#